data_AF-A0A935ST13-F1
#
_entry.id   AF-A0A935ST13-F1
#
_cell.length_a   1.000
_cell.length_b   1.000
_cell.length_c   1.000
_cell.angle_alpha   90.00
_cell.angle_beta   90.00
_cell.angle_gamma   90.00
#
_symmetry.space_group_name_H-M   'P 1'
#
loop_
_entity.id
_entity.type
_entity.pdbx_description
1 polymer ?
#
loop_
_entity_poly.entity_id
_entity_poly.type
_entity_poly.pdbx_seq_one_letter_code
_entity_poly.pdbx_strand_id
1 'polypeptide(L)'
;MPIAVWMDEHFDKRVVPKVEKEGNLLTHYIEFAGREITSGIATFIATPRYATGYAAIRNRPGLLIETHVYKPFKSRVRGTYDVLRHFIEEIGSSKQSLFDAIQIADEETKFRGSSYNAAARFPLMLGVTNKPTEIAFKGLEYKIEDSDISGGKRIVYGTTPKNYTIKKFDEGKVERSVVPPLYYIVPPQYKDVIEVLRLHGVKFETLKAARTVEVDSYKLTEPKWSTNSFENRITLTSKQTVIKESRTFAAGSILIPMDQEAANVAIHLLEPNGPDSFVYWGFFNSIFEQKEYGESYQIEKLAKEMLAADLKLKAEFEARLKDESFAKSPRARLTFFYDRSPYYLNQEVGIYPVGRILTILR
;
A
#
# COMPACT_ATOMS: atom_id res chain seq x y z
N MET A 1 -5.94 -18.08 -8.69
CA MET A 1 -6.05 -17.85 -7.22
C MET A 1 -6.24 -19.17 -6.47
N PRO A 2 -5.25 -20.09 -6.54
CA PRO A 2 -5.39 -21.43 -5.97
C PRO A 2 -5.56 -21.43 -4.44
N ILE A 3 -4.93 -20.50 -3.73
CA ILE A 3 -5.00 -20.41 -2.26
C ILE A 3 -6.40 -20.00 -1.78
N ALA A 4 -7.06 -19.06 -2.45
CA ALA A 4 -8.42 -18.66 -2.11
C ALA A 4 -9.39 -19.84 -2.26
N VAL A 5 -9.30 -20.56 -3.39
CA VAL A 5 -10.09 -21.78 -3.62
C VAL A 5 -9.83 -22.84 -2.55
N TRP A 6 -8.56 -23.01 -2.14
CA TRP A 6 -8.20 -23.94 -1.08
C TRP A 6 -8.82 -23.52 0.27
N MET A 7 -8.78 -22.24 0.63
CA MET A 7 -9.39 -21.72 1.86
C MET A 7 -10.91 -21.88 1.85
N ASP A 8 -11.58 -21.57 0.75
CA ASP A 8 -13.04 -21.73 0.62
C ASP A 8 -13.45 -23.21 0.80
N GLU A 9 -12.69 -24.12 0.20
CA GLU A 9 -12.99 -25.56 0.27
C GLU A 9 -12.66 -26.15 1.65
N HIS A 10 -11.50 -25.85 2.21
CA HIS A 10 -11.02 -26.50 3.43
C HIS A 10 -11.44 -25.77 4.70
N PHE A 11 -11.38 -24.43 4.73
CA PHE A 11 -11.81 -23.68 5.90
C PHE A 11 -13.33 -23.50 5.91
N ASP A 12 -13.88 -22.81 4.91
CA ASP A 12 -15.30 -22.41 4.94
C ASP A 12 -16.26 -23.61 4.83
N LYS A 13 -15.99 -24.59 3.96
CA LYS A 13 -16.91 -25.73 3.80
C LYS A 13 -16.67 -26.89 4.77
N ARG A 14 -15.47 -27.07 5.31
CA ARG A 14 -15.14 -28.26 6.14
C ARG A 14 -14.85 -27.94 7.59
N VAL A 15 -14.18 -26.83 7.89
CA VAL A 15 -13.85 -26.45 9.27
C VAL A 15 -15.00 -25.70 9.92
N VAL A 16 -15.58 -24.70 9.24
CA VAL A 16 -16.66 -23.88 9.83
C VAL A 16 -17.82 -24.73 10.33
N PRO A 17 -18.39 -25.70 9.59
CA PRO A 17 -19.50 -26.50 10.09
C PRO A 17 -19.14 -27.35 11.32
N LYS A 18 -17.89 -27.83 11.42
CA LYS A 18 -17.41 -28.58 12.60
C LYS A 18 -17.37 -27.67 13.83
N VAL A 19 -16.83 -26.46 13.68
CA VAL A 19 -16.78 -25.47 14.77
C VAL A 19 -18.18 -25.01 15.19
N GLU A 20 -19.09 -24.82 14.25
CA GLU A 20 -20.48 -24.48 14.56
C GLU A 20 -21.22 -25.60 15.28
N LYS A 21 -20.91 -26.87 14.98
CA LYS A 21 -21.43 -28.04 15.69
C LYS A 21 -20.95 -28.11 17.15
N GLU A 22 -19.78 -27.55 17.46
CA GLU A 22 -19.31 -27.34 18.85
C GLU A 22 -20.05 -26.17 19.55
N GLY A 23 -21.00 -25.52 18.87
CA GLY A 23 -21.78 -24.40 19.39
C GLY A 23 -21.14 -23.02 19.17
N ASN A 24 -20.04 -22.94 18.42
CA ASN A 24 -19.33 -21.70 18.15
C ASN A 24 -19.67 -21.17 16.75
N LEU A 25 -20.61 -20.21 16.68
CA LEU A 25 -20.96 -19.56 15.43
C LEU A 25 -19.78 -18.76 14.85
N LEU A 26 -19.56 -18.90 13.55
CA LEU A 26 -18.53 -18.17 12.81
C LEU A 26 -19.16 -17.26 11.75
N THR A 27 -18.44 -16.21 11.41
CA THR A 27 -18.70 -15.34 10.26
C THR A 27 -17.36 -14.85 9.75
N HIS A 28 -17.27 -14.52 8.46
CA HIS A 28 -16.14 -13.76 7.95
C HIS A 28 -16.01 -12.44 8.70
N TYR A 29 -14.79 -11.89 8.75
CA TYR A 29 -14.51 -10.62 9.41
C TYR A 29 -15.39 -9.51 8.81
N ILE A 30 -15.91 -8.63 9.68
CA ILE A 30 -16.81 -7.55 9.28
C ILE A 30 -16.34 -6.23 9.86
N GLU A 31 -16.52 -5.17 9.08
CA GLU A 31 -16.59 -3.80 9.57
C GLU A 31 -18.05 -3.33 9.44
N PHE A 32 -18.50 -2.45 10.32
CA PHE A 32 -19.81 -1.81 10.10
C PHE A 32 -19.68 -0.73 9.04
N ALA A 33 -20.59 -0.72 8.07
CA ALA A 33 -20.64 0.30 7.02
C ALA A 33 -21.06 1.69 7.55
N GLY A 34 -21.55 1.74 8.78
CA GLY A 34 -21.91 2.95 9.49
C GLY A 34 -21.96 2.69 10.99
N ARG A 35 -22.52 3.63 11.73
CA ARG A 35 -22.60 3.53 13.19
C ARG A 35 -23.48 2.37 13.66
N GLU A 36 -24.57 2.11 12.94
CA GLU A 36 -25.58 1.12 13.30
C GLU A 36 -25.50 -0.13 12.42
N ILE A 37 -25.87 -1.28 12.96
CA ILE A 37 -25.92 -2.55 12.22
C ILE A 37 -26.82 -2.49 10.98
N THR A 38 -27.87 -1.68 11.03
CA THR A 38 -28.81 -1.44 9.92
C THR A 38 -28.18 -0.68 8.76
N SER A 39 -27.05 0.00 8.97
CA SER A 39 -26.25 0.59 7.89
C SER A 39 -25.58 -0.48 7.02
N GLY A 40 -25.49 -1.71 7.52
CA GLY A 40 -24.84 -2.82 6.85
C GLY A 40 -23.42 -3.08 7.36
N ILE A 41 -22.78 -4.04 6.71
CA ILE A 41 -21.40 -4.46 6.98
C ILE A 41 -20.57 -4.36 5.70
N ALA A 42 -19.28 -4.08 5.84
CA ALA A 42 -18.32 -4.04 4.75
C ALA A 42 -17.16 -5.00 5.03
N THR A 43 -16.56 -5.52 3.96
CA THR A 43 -15.34 -6.34 4.05
C THR A 43 -14.13 -5.45 4.27
N PHE A 44 -13.33 -5.78 5.27
CA PHE A 44 -12.02 -5.15 5.48
C PHE A 44 -10.99 -5.72 4.49
N ILE A 45 -10.31 -4.83 3.78
CA ILE A 45 -9.20 -5.20 2.90
C ILE A 45 -7.90 -4.94 3.63
N ALA A 46 -7.31 -6.02 4.17
CA ALA A 46 -6.02 -5.97 4.85
C ALA A 46 -4.91 -5.57 3.86
N THR A 47 -4.29 -4.41 4.08
CA THR A 47 -3.08 -4.00 3.38
C THR A 47 -1.87 -4.87 3.80
N PRO A 48 -0.78 -4.91 3.01
CA PRO A 48 0.41 -5.71 3.30
C PRO A 48 1.02 -5.58 4.70
N ARG A 49 0.82 -4.48 5.44
CA ARG A 49 1.30 -4.36 6.83
C ARG A 49 0.63 -5.34 7.80
N TYR A 50 -0.59 -5.77 7.51
CA TYR A 50 -1.33 -6.71 8.35
C TYR A 50 -0.91 -8.13 8.04
N ALA A 51 -0.86 -9.01 9.05
CA ALA A 51 -0.38 -10.39 8.88
C ALA A 51 -1.13 -11.16 7.76
N THR A 52 -2.44 -10.98 7.64
CA THR A 52 -3.26 -11.62 6.58
C THR A 52 -3.01 -11.01 5.21
N GLY A 53 -2.83 -9.69 5.11
CA GLY A 53 -2.45 -9.01 3.87
C GLY A 53 -1.04 -9.42 3.42
N TYR A 54 -0.09 -9.50 4.35
CA TYR A 54 1.27 -9.99 4.11
C TYR A 54 1.27 -11.45 3.62
N ALA A 55 0.55 -12.34 4.32
CA ALA A 55 0.44 -13.74 3.92
C ALA A 55 -0.12 -13.88 2.50
N ALA A 56 -1.15 -13.10 2.16
CA ALA A 56 -1.75 -13.11 0.83
C ALA A 56 -0.74 -12.72 -0.27
N ILE A 57 0.03 -11.63 -0.08
CA ILE A 57 1.04 -11.23 -1.08
C ILE A 57 2.23 -12.20 -1.14
N ARG A 58 2.45 -12.99 -0.09
CA ARG A 58 3.42 -14.09 -0.05
C ARG A 58 2.90 -15.40 -0.63
N ASN A 59 1.68 -15.42 -1.20
CA ASN A 59 1.02 -16.65 -1.61
C ASN A 59 0.98 -17.68 -0.49
N ARG A 60 0.60 -17.27 0.72
CA ARG A 60 0.37 -18.17 1.85
C ARG A 60 -1.05 -17.93 2.39
N PRO A 61 -1.78 -18.99 2.80
CA PRO A 61 -3.03 -18.79 3.51
C PRO A 61 -2.75 -18.05 4.83
N GLY A 62 -3.60 -17.07 5.13
CA GLY A 62 -3.59 -16.36 6.41
C GLY A 62 -4.99 -16.39 7.01
N LEU A 63 -5.07 -16.64 8.32
CA LEU A 63 -6.32 -16.58 9.07
C LEU A 63 -6.14 -15.68 10.29
N LEU A 64 -7.02 -14.70 10.41
CA LEU A 64 -7.15 -13.88 11.61
C LEU A 64 -8.46 -14.24 12.31
N ILE A 65 -8.38 -14.55 13.59
CA ILE A 65 -9.53 -14.96 14.41
C ILE A 65 -9.83 -13.83 15.39
N GLU A 66 -11.01 -13.21 15.27
CA GLU A 66 -11.51 -12.28 16.27
C GLU A 66 -12.71 -12.85 17.01
N THR A 67 -12.65 -12.82 18.33
CA THR A 67 -13.76 -13.24 19.19
C THR A 67 -14.53 -12.02 19.67
N HIS A 68 -15.86 -12.08 19.56
CA HIS A 68 -16.75 -11.00 20.00
C HIS A 68 -16.58 -10.68 21.49
N VAL A 69 -16.08 -9.48 21.82
CA VAL A 69 -15.62 -9.09 23.17
C VAL A 69 -16.67 -9.26 24.27
N TYR A 70 -17.96 -9.09 23.94
CA TYR A 70 -19.06 -9.23 24.90
C TYR A 70 -19.45 -10.67 25.22
N LYS A 71 -18.89 -11.68 24.55
CA LYS A 71 -19.09 -13.08 24.95
C LYS A 71 -18.24 -13.40 26.20
N PRO A 72 -18.72 -14.29 27.09
CA PRO A 72 -17.96 -14.73 28.26
C PRO A 72 -16.55 -15.18 27.86
N PHE A 73 -15.54 -14.83 28.67
CA PHE A 73 -14.14 -15.14 28.37
C PHE A 73 -13.92 -16.63 28.08
N LYS A 74 -14.52 -17.53 28.88
CA LYS A 74 -14.46 -18.98 28.66
C LYS A 74 -14.95 -19.39 27.26
N SER A 75 -16.05 -18.79 26.79
CA SER A 75 -16.59 -19.06 25.45
C SER A 75 -15.67 -18.55 24.35
N ARG A 76 -15.03 -17.38 24.55
CA ARG A 76 -14.06 -16.84 23.59
C ARG A 76 -12.83 -17.75 23.49
N VAL A 77 -12.28 -18.20 24.62
CA VAL A 77 -11.16 -19.15 24.65
C VAL A 77 -11.53 -20.46 23.98
N ARG A 78 -12.71 -21.02 24.30
CA ARG A 78 -13.15 -22.28 23.71
C ARG A 78 -13.38 -22.17 22.20
N GLY A 79 -14.02 -21.09 21.75
CA GLY A 79 -14.24 -20.84 20.33
C GLY A 79 -12.94 -20.75 19.54
N THR A 80 -11.95 -19.99 20.05
CA THR A 80 -10.62 -19.93 19.42
C THR A 80 -9.95 -21.31 19.39
N TYR A 81 -10.01 -22.07 20.49
CA TYR A 81 -9.46 -23.42 20.55
C TYR A 81 -10.09 -24.35 19.50
N ASP A 82 -11.42 -24.34 19.35
CA ASP A 82 -12.11 -25.21 18.40
C ASP A 82 -11.78 -24.86 16.95
N VAL A 83 -11.68 -23.56 16.61
CA VAL A 83 -11.21 -23.12 15.29
C VAL A 83 -9.80 -23.64 15.02
N LEU A 84 -8.86 -23.41 15.95
CA LEU A 84 -7.47 -23.84 15.77
C LEU A 84 -7.35 -25.36 15.66
N ARG A 85 -8.00 -26.11 16.55
CA ARG A 85 -7.97 -27.58 16.54
C ARG A 85 -8.46 -28.13 15.20
N HIS A 86 -9.67 -27.76 14.80
CA HIS A 86 -10.26 -28.29 13.57
C HIS A 86 -9.53 -27.83 12.32
N PHE A 87 -9.00 -26.61 12.29
CA PHE A 87 -8.26 -26.15 11.13
C PHE A 87 -6.89 -26.81 11.02
N ILE A 88 -6.17 -27.01 12.14
CA ILE A 88 -4.90 -27.74 12.15
C ILE A 88 -5.11 -29.21 11.74
N GLU A 89 -6.18 -29.85 12.22
CA GLU A 89 -6.58 -31.20 11.78
C GLU A 89 -6.83 -31.24 10.25
N GLU A 90 -7.60 -30.27 9.72
CA GLU A 90 -7.88 -30.19 8.28
C GLU A 90 -6.60 -29.99 7.48
N ILE A 91 -5.73 -29.05 7.89
CA ILE A 91 -4.41 -28.80 7.26
C ILE A 91 -3.58 -30.09 7.26
N GLY A 92 -3.52 -30.81 8.38
CA GLY A 92 -2.80 -32.08 8.48
C GLY A 92 -3.31 -33.13 7.50
N SER A 93 -4.64 -33.24 7.36
CA SER A 93 -5.27 -34.21 6.46
C SER A 93 -5.20 -33.83 4.98
N SER A 94 -5.09 -32.53 4.67
CA SER A 94 -5.10 -31.96 3.30
C SER A 94 -3.77 -31.32 2.89
N LYS A 95 -2.67 -31.63 3.60
CA LYS A 95 -1.36 -30.98 3.42
C LYS A 95 -0.87 -30.94 1.98
N GLN A 96 -1.13 -31.99 1.19
CA GLN A 96 -0.65 -32.05 -0.19
C GLN A 96 -1.38 -31.04 -1.07
N SER A 97 -2.71 -30.97 -0.99
CA SER A 97 -3.47 -29.98 -1.78
C SER A 97 -3.12 -28.54 -1.37
N LEU A 98 -2.77 -28.31 -0.10
CA LEU A 98 -2.27 -27.02 0.34
C LEU A 98 -0.92 -26.67 -0.30
N PHE A 99 0.04 -27.60 -0.27
CA PHE A 99 1.35 -27.39 -0.87
C PHE A 99 1.27 -27.21 -2.37
N ASP A 100 0.42 -27.97 -3.06
CA ASP A 100 0.18 -27.82 -4.50
C ASP A 100 -0.40 -26.42 -4.80
N ALA A 101 -1.39 -25.96 -4.03
CA ALA A 101 -1.97 -24.63 -4.20
C ALA A 101 -0.95 -23.49 -3.98
N ILE A 102 -0.06 -23.65 -2.99
CA ILE A 102 1.03 -22.71 -2.72
C ILE A 102 2.04 -22.70 -3.88
N GLN A 103 2.47 -23.88 -4.33
CA GLN A 103 3.44 -24.03 -5.40
C GLN A 103 2.94 -23.38 -6.70
N ILE A 104 1.67 -23.64 -7.06
CA ILE A 104 1.05 -23.04 -8.25
C ILE A 104 1.07 -21.51 -8.16
N ALA A 105 0.68 -20.93 -7.02
CA ALA A 105 0.67 -19.47 -6.85
C ALA A 105 2.08 -18.85 -6.90
N ASP A 106 3.09 -19.54 -6.35
CA ASP A 106 4.48 -19.12 -6.40
C ASP A 106 5.05 -19.20 -7.83
N GLU A 107 4.71 -20.24 -8.58
CA GLU A 107 5.07 -20.39 -10.00
C GLU A 107 4.39 -19.33 -10.88
N GLU A 108 3.10 -19.04 -10.66
CA GLU A 108 2.39 -17.94 -11.34
C GLU A 108 3.09 -16.58 -11.08
N THR A 109 3.55 -16.36 -9.86
CA THR A 109 4.27 -15.14 -9.46
C THR A 109 5.62 -15.02 -10.18
N LYS A 110 6.42 -16.10 -10.20
CA LYS A 110 7.70 -16.16 -10.94
C LYS A 110 7.48 -15.97 -12.44
N PHE A 111 6.52 -16.67 -13.01
CA PHE A 111 6.22 -16.62 -14.43
C PHE A 111 5.84 -15.21 -14.89
N ARG A 112 5.04 -14.48 -14.10
CA ARG A 112 4.70 -13.07 -14.38
C ARG A 112 5.94 -12.18 -14.48
N GLY A 113 6.99 -12.46 -13.71
CA GLY A 113 8.25 -11.71 -13.74
C GLY A 113 9.23 -12.13 -14.83
N SER A 114 8.97 -13.22 -15.55
CA SER A 114 9.87 -13.76 -16.57
C SER A 114 9.83 -13.03 -17.92
N SER A 115 8.75 -12.28 -18.19
CA SER A 115 8.57 -11.51 -19.42
C SER A 115 7.79 -10.23 -19.16
N TYR A 116 8.12 -9.17 -19.89
CA TYR A 116 7.44 -7.89 -19.74
C TYR A 116 6.11 -7.91 -20.50
N ASN A 117 5.02 -7.56 -19.81
CA ASN A 117 3.70 -7.44 -20.40
C ASN A 117 3.09 -6.08 -20.04
N ALA A 118 3.04 -5.16 -21.01
CA ALA A 118 2.49 -3.82 -20.82
C ALA A 118 0.98 -3.79 -20.49
N ALA A 119 0.24 -4.88 -20.77
CA ALA A 119 -1.16 -5.02 -20.42
C ALA A 119 -1.37 -5.62 -19.01
N ALA A 120 -0.34 -6.17 -18.37
CA ALA A 120 -0.45 -6.73 -17.03
C ALA A 120 -0.76 -5.62 -16.01
N ARG A 121 -1.61 -5.94 -15.02
CA ARG A 121 -1.94 -5.04 -13.91
C ARG A 121 -1.83 -5.80 -12.60
N PHE A 122 -0.87 -5.40 -11.78
CA PHE A 122 -0.75 -5.88 -10.40
C PHE A 122 -1.44 -4.88 -9.47
N PRO A 123 -2.42 -5.31 -8.66
CA PRO A 123 -3.12 -4.41 -7.75
C PRO A 123 -2.21 -3.96 -6.61
N LEU A 124 -2.08 -2.65 -6.43
CA LEU A 124 -1.38 -2.05 -5.28
C LEU A 124 -2.34 -1.77 -4.13
N MET A 125 -3.57 -1.38 -4.45
CA MET A 125 -4.61 -1.10 -3.47
C MET A 125 -5.96 -1.57 -3.99
N LEU A 126 -6.68 -2.27 -3.13
CA LEU A 126 -8.02 -2.75 -3.38
C LEU A 126 -9.00 -1.97 -2.48
N GLY A 127 -10.22 -1.83 -2.96
CA GLY A 127 -11.35 -1.26 -2.23
C GLY A 127 -12.57 -2.14 -2.40
N VAL A 128 -13.69 -1.73 -1.80
CA VAL A 128 -14.99 -2.38 -1.97
C VAL A 128 -15.91 -1.47 -2.78
N THR A 129 -16.76 -2.04 -3.62
CA THR A 129 -17.78 -1.26 -4.35
C THR A 129 -18.97 -0.92 -3.44
N ASN A 130 -19.80 0.03 -3.85
CA ASN A 130 -21.01 0.39 -3.12
C ASN A 130 -22.21 -0.51 -3.47
N LYS A 131 -21.99 -1.66 -4.13
CA LYS A 131 -23.06 -2.62 -4.49
C LYS A 131 -23.30 -3.57 -3.32
N PRO A 132 -24.48 -3.51 -2.67
CA PRO A 132 -24.77 -4.40 -1.56
C PRO A 132 -25.36 -5.73 -2.04
N THR A 133 -25.07 -6.79 -1.29
CA THR A 133 -25.92 -8.00 -1.20
C THR A 133 -26.67 -8.00 0.14
N GLU A 134 -27.72 -8.80 0.27
CA GLU A 134 -28.40 -8.98 1.55
C GLU A 134 -27.86 -10.21 2.29
N ILE A 135 -27.70 -10.09 3.61
CA ILE A 135 -27.29 -11.20 4.47
C ILE A 135 -28.17 -11.27 5.74
N ALA A 136 -28.49 -12.48 6.15
CA ALA A 136 -29.05 -12.75 7.46
C ALA A 136 -27.95 -12.64 8.52
N PHE A 137 -28.05 -11.64 9.38
CA PHE A 137 -27.07 -11.36 10.42
C PHE A 137 -27.62 -11.67 11.81
N LYS A 138 -26.89 -12.49 12.57
CA LYS A 138 -27.23 -12.87 13.95
C LYS A 138 -26.62 -11.86 14.92
N GLY A 139 -27.45 -10.97 15.48
CA GLY A 139 -27.03 -9.92 16.42
C GLY A 139 -27.74 -9.99 17.76
N LEU A 140 -27.63 -8.90 18.52
CA LEU A 140 -28.40 -8.62 19.73
C LEU A 140 -29.28 -7.40 19.48
N GLU A 141 -30.41 -7.31 20.18
CA GLU A 141 -31.15 -6.06 20.24
C GLU A 141 -30.26 -4.93 20.76
N TYR A 142 -30.51 -3.72 20.30
CA TYR A 142 -29.84 -2.53 20.79
C TYR A 142 -30.78 -1.34 20.76
N LYS A 143 -30.45 -0.33 21.55
CA LYS A 143 -31.08 1.00 21.52
C LYS A 143 -30.03 2.09 21.41
N ILE A 144 -30.46 3.27 21.01
CA ILE A 144 -29.64 4.48 20.94
C ILE A 144 -30.11 5.44 22.01
N GLU A 145 -29.16 5.95 22.79
CA GLU A 145 -29.42 6.88 23.89
C GLU A 145 -28.43 8.05 23.83
N ASP A 146 -28.77 9.14 24.50
CA ASP A 146 -27.81 10.22 24.78
C ASP A 146 -26.77 9.77 25.82
N SER A 147 -25.56 10.29 25.71
CA SER A 147 -24.46 10.00 26.62
C SER A 147 -23.99 11.28 27.30
N ASP A 148 -24.13 11.32 28.63
CA ASP A 148 -23.69 12.48 29.43
C ASP A 148 -22.16 12.62 29.47
N ILE A 149 -21.42 11.56 29.12
CA ILE A 149 -19.95 11.55 29.11
C ILE A 149 -19.40 12.14 27.82
N SER A 150 -19.91 11.69 26.67
CA SER A 150 -19.42 12.16 25.37
C SER A 150 -20.22 13.34 24.80
N GLY A 151 -21.38 13.64 25.38
CA GLY A 151 -22.35 14.62 24.85
C GLY A 151 -23.02 14.20 23.53
N GLY A 152 -22.76 12.98 23.04
CA GLY A 152 -23.31 12.46 21.80
C GLY A 152 -24.28 11.29 22.02
N LYS A 153 -24.78 10.72 20.92
CA LYS A 153 -25.50 9.44 20.99
C LYS A 153 -24.54 8.31 21.37
N ARG A 154 -25.02 7.22 21.95
CA ARG A 154 -24.33 5.93 22.18
C ARG A 154 -25.24 4.74 21.85
N ILE A 155 -24.65 3.64 21.43
CA ILE A 155 -25.37 2.36 21.27
C ILE A 155 -25.30 1.60 22.58
N VAL A 156 -26.45 1.09 23.03
CA VAL A 156 -26.56 0.21 24.20
C VAL A 156 -27.13 -1.13 23.73
N TYR A 157 -26.29 -2.15 23.75
CA TYR A 157 -26.69 -3.52 23.42
C TYR A 157 -27.43 -4.16 24.60
N GLY A 158 -28.55 -4.84 24.30
CA GLY A 158 -29.23 -5.73 25.23
C GLY A 158 -28.65 -7.15 25.18
N THR A 159 -29.32 -8.09 25.82
CA THR A 159 -28.91 -9.51 25.84
C THR A 159 -29.78 -10.40 24.96
N THR A 160 -30.90 -9.88 24.43
CA THR A 160 -31.84 -10.66 23.61
C THR A 160 -31.28 -10.85 22.20
N PRO A 161 -31.09 -12.09 21.72
CA PRO A 161 -30.70 -12.34 20.34
C PRO A 161 -31.73 -11.82 19.34
N LYS A 162 -31.25 -11.18 18.28
CA LYS A 162 -32.10 -10.66 17.19
C LYS A 162 -31.44 -10.92 15.85
N ASN A 163 -32.22 -11.49 14.92
CA ASN A 163 -31.81 -11.63 13.53
C ASN A 163 -32.16 -10.35 12.77
N TYR A 164 -31.23 -9.93 11.92
CA TYR A 164 -31.38 -8.78 11.04
C TYR A 164 -31.18 -9.23 9.59
N THR A 165 -31.88 -8.61 8.66
CA THR A 165 -31.48 -8.62 7.25
C THR A 165 -30.78 -7.30 7.00
N ILE A 166 -29.49 -7.36 6.67
CA ILE A 166 -28.66 -6.16 6.46
C ILE A 166 -27.94 -6.22 5.13
N LYS A 167 -27.47 -5.05 4.68
CA LYS A 167 -26.62 -4.92 3.51
C LYS A 167 -25.20 -5.41 3.82
N LYS A 168 -24.60 -6.16 2.90
CA LYS A 168 -23.20 -6.57 2.91
C LYS A 168 -22.51 -5.99 1.68
N PHE A 169 -21.40 -5.29 1.89
CA PHE A 169 -20.53 -4.76 0.84
C PHE A 169 -19.23 -5.56 0.82
N ASP A 170 -19.09 -6.45 -0.16
CA ASP A 170 -17.97 -7.38 -0.27
C ASP A 170 -17.45 -7.58 -1.71
N GLU A 171 -18.06 -6.94 -2.71
CA GLU A 171 -17.52 -6.91 -4.08
C GLU A 171 -16.26 -6.03 -4.13
N GLY A 172 -15.10 -6.67 -4.27
CA GLY A 172 -13.81 -6.00 -4.38
C GLY A 172 -13.62 -5.27 -5.71
N LYS A 173 -12.90 -4.14 -5.68
CA LYS A 173 -12.45 -3.37 -6.85
C LYS A 173 -10.97 -3.03 -6.73
N VAL A 174 -10.30 -2.90 -7.86
CA VAL A 174 -8.92 -2.39 -7.90
C VAL A 174 -8.96 -0.87 -7.91
N GLU A 175 -8.38 -0.22 -6.90
CA GLU A 175 -8.31 1.24 -6.82
C GLU A 175 -7.01 1.78 -7.42
N ARG A 176 -5.91 1.06 -7.24
CA ARG A 176 -4.62 1.38 -7.85
C ARG A 176 -3.93 0.10 -8.31
N SER A 177 -3.28 0.18 -9.46
CA SER A 177 -2.47 -0.90 -10.01
C SER A 177 -1.22 -0.36 -10.69
N VAL A 178 -0.27 -1.26 -10.93
CA VAL A 178 0.97 -0.98 -11.65
C VAL A 178 1.23 -2.07 -12.68
N VAL A 179 2.01 -1.75 -13.71
CA VAL A 179 2.60 -2.77 -14.58
C VAL A 179 3.87 -3.28 -13.90
N PRO A 180 3.98 -4.57 -13.53
CA PRO A 180 5.21 -5.09 -12.94
C PRO A 180 6.41 -4.92 -13.90
N PRO A 181 7.56 -4.42 -13.42
CA PRO A 181 8.79 -4.44 -14.21
C PRO A 181 9.41 -5.83 -14.24
N LEU A 182 10.44 -6.01 -15.06
CA LEU A 182 11.29 -7.22 -15.02
C LEU A 182 12.32 -7.15 -13.90
N TYR A 183 12.83 -5.95 -13.61
CA TYR A 183 13.74 -5.73 -12.50
C TYR A 183 13.44 -4.40 -11.80
N TYR A 184 13.72 -4.35 -10.50
CA TYR A 184 14.00 -3.08 -9.83
C TYR A 184 15.51 -2.92 -9.65
N ILE A 185 15.99 -1.69 -9.61
CA ILE A 185 17.37 -1.38 -9.24
C ILE A 185 17.38 -0.30 -8.16
N VAL A 186 18.03 -0.58 -7.03
CA VAL A 186 18.07 0.31 -5.85
C VAL A 186 19.52 0.76 -5.58
N PRO A 187 19.79 2.07 -5.51
CA PRO A 187 21.13 2.60 -5.22
C PRO A 187 21.68 2.21 -3.84
N PRO A 188 23.01 2.08 -3.66
CA PRO A 188 23.64 1.56 -2.43
C PRO A 188 23.47 2.47 -1.20
N GLN A 189 23.21 3.76 -1.40
CA GLN A 189 23.04 4.70 -0.29
C GLN A 189 21.77 4.42 0.54
N TYR A 190 20.79 3.71 -0.02
CA TYR A 190 19.54 3.36 0.68
C TYR A 190 19.68 2.05 1.46
N LYS A 191 20.63 2.01 2.40
CA LYS A 191 20.97 0.80 3.18
C LYS A 191 19.78 0.22 3.92
N ASP A 192 18.96 1.07 4.54
CA ASP A 192 17.79 0.63 5.32
C ASP A 192 16.71 0.00 4.41
N VAL A 193 16.56 0.49 3.18
CA VAL A 193 15.66 -0.08 2.17
C VAL A 193 16.14 -1.47 1.77
N ILE A 194 17.44 -1.60 1.46
CA ILE A 194 18.08 -2.87 1.08
C ILE A 194 17.96 -3.89 2.22
N GLU A 195 18.16 -3.45 3.46
CA GLU A 195 18.05 -4.28 4.65
C GLU A 195 16.62 -4.83 4.84
N VAL A 196 15.60 -3.98 4.69
CA VAL A 196 14.20 -4.43 4.78
C VAL A 196 13.85 -5.41 3.66
N LEU A 197 14.28 -5.15 2.42
CA LEU A 197 14.10 -6.09 1.31
C LEU A 197 14.71 -7.47 1.63
N ARG A 198 15.93 -7.47 2.20
CA ARG A 198 16.62 -8.69 2.62
C ARG A 198 15.88 -9.43 3.73
N LEU A 199 15.34 -8.72 4.73
CA LEU A 199 14.53 -9.31 5.80
C LEU A 199 13.24 -9.96 5.28
N HIS A 200 12.65 -9.39 4.23
CA HIS A 200 11.55 -10.01 3.51
C HIS A 200 11.98 -11.18 2.60
N GLY A 201 13.27 -11.51 2.51
CA GLY A 201 13.77 -12.58 1.65
C GLY A 201 13.64 -12.25 0.15
N VAL A 202 13.59 -10.97 -0.21
CA VAL A 202 13.70 -10.54 -1.61
C VAL A 202 15.11 -10.84 -2.09
N LYS A 203 15.22 -11.65 -3.14
CA LYS A 203 16.49 -12.02 -3.77
C LYS A 203 16.96 -10.88 -4.66
N PHE A 204 18.25 -10.59 -4.65
CA PHE A 204 18.86 -9.58 -5.49
C PHE A 204 20.34 -9.86 -5.73
N GLU A 205 20.87 -9.27 -6.79
CA GLU A 205 22.29 -9.27 -7.13
C GLU A 205 22.88 -7.88 -6.83
N THR A 206 24.13 -7.83 -6.38
CA THR A 206 24.82 -6.54 -6.15
C THR A 206 25.73 -6.23 -7.33
N LEU A 207 25.59 -5.02 -7.90
CA LEU A 207 26.44 -4.55 -8.98
C LEU A 207 27.89 -4.40 -8.52
N LYS A 208 28.83 -5.02 -9.25
CA LYS A 208 30.27 -4.93 -8.96
C LYS A 208 30.92 -3.65 -9.48
N ALA A 209 30.32 -3.02 -10.48
CA ALA A 209 30.77 -1.77 -11.10
C ALA A 209 29.56 -0.89 -11.39
N ALA A 210 29.79 0.40 -11.66
CA ALA A 210 28.72 1.29 -12.08
C ALA A 210 28.13 0.80 -13.41
N ARG A 211 26.80 0.86 -13.57
CA ARG A 211 26.09 0.44 -14.77
C ARG A 211 25.07 1.51 -15.16
N THR A 212 25.13 1.98 -16.39
CA THR A 212 24.10 2.82 -17.00
C THR A 212 23.02 1.94 -17.60
N VAL A 213 21.76 2.20 -17.24
CA VAL A 213 20.59 1.45 -17.72
C VAL A 213 19.45 2.41 -18.02
N GLU A 214 18.68 2.09 -19.06
CA GLU A 214 17.38 2.72 -19.31
C GLU A 214 16.38 2.24 -18.25
N VAL A 215 15.78 3.19 -17.54
CA VAL A 215 14.80 2.91 -16.48
C VAL A 215 13.55 3.74 -16.68
N ASP A 216 12.41 3.12 -16.36
CA ASP A 216 11.25 3.86 -15.89
C ASP A 216 11.51 4.23 -14.42
N SER A 217 11.13 5.45 -14.02
CA SER A 217 11.14 5.89 -12.62
C SER A 217 9.96 6.83 -12.37
N TYR A 218 9.98 7.56 -11.27
CA TYR A 218 8.92 8.50 -10.92
C TYR A 218 9.49 9.87 -10.53
N LYS A 219 8.83 10.94 -10.99
CA LYS A 219 8.88 12.25 -10.32
C LYS A 219 7.75 12.30 -9.30
N LEU A 220 8.10 12.45 -8.04
CA LEU A 220 7.18 12.62 -6.93
C LEU A 220 7.01 14.11 -6.61
N THR A 221 5.77 14.57 -6.52
CA THR A 221 5.44 15.98 -6.29
C THR A 221 4.37 16.11 -5.22
N GLU A 222 4.21 17.33 -4.67
CA GLU A 222 3.23 17.64 -3.62
C GLU A 222 3.28 16.67 -2.43
N PRO A 223 4.45 16.48 -1.78
CA PRO A 223 4.54 15.63 -0.60
C PRO A 223 3.64 16.16 0.52
N LYS A 224 2.88 15.24 1.14
CA LYS A 224 1.99 15.50 2.29
C LYS A 224 2.32 14.56 3.44
N TRP A 225 3.10 15.05 4.39
CA TRP A 225 3.46 14.31 5.60
C TRP A 225 2.31 14.24 6.59
N SER A 226 2.24 13.13 7.33
CA SER A 226 1.39 13.03 8.52
C SER A 226 1.88 14.00 9.60
N THR A 227 0.94 14.63 10.30
CA THR A 227 1.24 15.50 11.44
C THR A 227 1.61 14.73 12.70
N ASN A 228 1.31 13.43 12.75
CA ASN A 228 1.61 12.54 13.86
C ASN A 228 2.45 11.35 13.38
N SER A 229 3.30 10.83 14.28
CA SER A 229 3.98 9.57 14.05
C SER A 229 3.01 8.39 14.09
N PHE A 230 3.27 7.37 13.29
CA PHE A 230 2.63 6.07 13.34
C PHE A 230 3.72 5.00 13.34
N GLU A 231 3.75 4.10 14.33
CA GLU A 231 4.78 3.05 14.46
C GLU A 231 6.22 3.62 14.38
N ASN A 232 6.47 4.74 15.07
CA ASN A 232 7.75 5.46 15.07
C ASN A 232 8.20 6.00 13.69
N ARG A 233 7.27 6.21 12.75
CA ARG A 233 7.53 6.79 11.42
C ARG A 233 6.64 8.00 11.15
N ILE A 234 7.14 8.94 10.36
CA ILE A 234 6.30 9.98 9.74
C ILE A 234 5.92 9.49 8.36
N THR A 235 4.64 9.14 8.18
CA THR A 235 4.15 8.65 6.91
C THR A 235 3.93 9.77 5.91
N LEU A 236 3.97 9.45 4.61
CA LEU A 236 3.91 10.42 3.53
C LEU A 236 3.03 9.93 2.37
N THR A 237 2.36 10.85 1.69
CA THR A 237 1.80 10.64 0.34
C THR A 237 2.32 11.69 -0.62
N SER A 238 2.37 11.38 -1.92
CA SER A 238 2.78 12.29 -2.98
C SER A 238 2.01 12.00 -4.26
N LYS A 239 1.92 12.96 -5.17
CA LYS A 239 1.59 12.67 -6.58
C LYS A 239 2.80 12.05 -7.26
N GLN A 240 2.57 11.19 -8.24
CA GLN A 240 3.66 10.59 -9.03
C GLN A 240 3.40 10.76 -10.53
N THR A 241 4.47 10.96 -11.30
CA THR A 241 4.45 10.91 -12.76
C THR A 241 5.59 10.01 -13.23
N VAL A 242 5.29 9.10 -14.17
CA VAL A 242 6.31 8.23 -14.75
C VAL A 242 7.29 9.07 -15.56
N ILE A 243 8.58 8.82 -15.36
CA ILE A 243 9.65 9.38 -16.17
C ILE A 243 10.48 8.23 -16.76
N LYS A 244 11.11 8.49 -17.90
CA LYS A 244 12.01 7.56 -18.57
C LYS A 244 13.36 8.24 -18.74
N GLU A 245 14.41 7.55 -18.36
CA GLU A 245 15.75 8.12 -18.36
C GLU A 245 16.83 7.04 -18.47
N SER A 246 17.97 7.44 -19.01
CA SER A 246 19.22 6.71 -18.87
C SER A 246 19.86 7.11 -17.56
N ARG A 247 19.98 6.18 -16.61
CA ARG A 247 20.54 6.47 -15.28
C ARG A 247 21.73 5.57 -14.98
N THR A 248 22.79 6.16 -14.45
CA THR A 248 23.96 5.43 -13.96
C THR A 248 23.77 5.06 -12.50
N PHE A 249 23.76 3.76 -12.22
CA PHE A 249 23.72 3.22 -10.86
C PHE A 249 25.12 2.82 -10.44
N ALA A 250 25.54 3.26 -9.25
CA ALA A 250 26.89 3.00 -8.75
C ALA A 250 27.11 1.51 -8.40
N ALA A 251 28.39 1.11 -8.29
CA ALA A 251 28.76 -0.16 -7.68
C ALA A 251 28.14 -0.27 -6.27
N GLY A 252 27.68 -1.46 -5.90
CA GLY A 252 26.92 -1.69 -4.68
C GLY A 252 25.40 -1.53 -4.83
N SER A 253 24.89 -0.97 -5.93
CA SER A 253 23.44 -0.98 -6.20
C SER A 253 22.93 -2.41 -6.28
N ILE A 254 21.71 -2.67 -5.82
CA ILE A 254 21.09 -4.00 -5.92
C ILE A 254 20.14 -4.06 -7.12
N LEU A 255 20.22 -5.15 -7.87
CA LEU A 255 19.33 -5.50 -8.97
C LEU A 255 18.41 -6.63 -8.49
N ILE A 256 17.11 -6.37 -8.49
CA ILE A 256 16.07 -7.25 -7.96
C ILE A 256 15.32 -7.85 -9.15
N PRO A 257 15.57 -9.12 -9.53
CA PRO A 257 14.83 -9.78 -10.60
C PRO A 257 13.41 -10.12 -10.14
N MET A 258 12.40 -9.93 -10.99
CA MET A 258 10.99 -10.08 -10.60
C MET A 258 10.43 -11.49 -10.82
N ASP A 259 11.20 -12.41 -11.38
CA ASP A 259 10.89 -13.83 -11.56
C ASP A 259 11.16 -14.66 -10.28
N GLN A 260 10.70 -14.14 -9.13
CA GLN A 260 10.89 -14.74 -7.81
C GLN A 260 9.61 -14.73 -6.97
N GLU A 261 9.55 -15.59 -5.96
CA GLU A 261 8.36 -15.76 -5.07
C GLU A 261 8.03 -14.47 -4.31
N ALA A 262 9.05 -13.71 -3.90
CA ALA A 262 8.88 -12.48 -3.14
C ALA A 262 8.55 -11.25 -4.03
N ALA A 263 8.30 -11.44 -5.34
CA ALA A 263 8.04 -10.35 -6.28
C ALA A 263 6.87 -9.44 -5.87
N ASN A 264 5.77 -10.01 -5.39
CA ASN A 264 4.63 -9.21 -4.91
C ASN A 264 5.03 -8.28 -3.74
N VAL A 265 5.87 -8.77 -2.83
CA VAL A 265 6.40 -7.97 -1.71
C VAL A 265 7.30 -6.85 -2.22
N ALA A 266 8.21 -7.16 -3.13
CA ALA A 266 9.08 -6.15 -3.74
C ALA A 266 8.26 -5.04 -4.42
N ILE A 267 7.20 -5.39 -5.16
CA ILE A 267 6.29 -4.42 -5.79
C ILE A 267 5.62 -3.52 -4.72
N HIS A 268 5.02 -4.10 -3.69
CA HIS A 268 4.33 -3.32 -2.65
C HIS A 268 5.27 -2.39 -1.88
N LEU A 269 6.52 -2.78 -1.68
CA LEU A 269 7.54 -1.97 -1.01
C LEU A 269 8.11 -0.87 -1.92
N LEU A 270 8.38 -1.17 -3.19
CA LEU A 270 9.14 -0.30 -4.09
C LEU A 270 8.28 0.60 -4.99
N GLU A 271 6.97 0.36 -5.10
CA GLU A 271 6.07 1.24 -5.85
C GLU A 271 5.54 2.38 -4.96
N PRO A 272 5.84 3.67 -5.25
CA PRO A 272 5.53 4.79 -4.35
C PRO A 272 4.06 4.88 -3.93
N ASN A 273 3.14 4.60 -4.86
CA ASN A 273 1.69 4.63 -4.65
C ASN A 273 1.12 3.41 -3.90
N GLY A 274 1.96 2.45 -3.49
CA GLY A 274 1.57 1.34 -2.64
C GLY A 274 1.17 1.82 -1.23
N PRO A 275 0.17 1.19 -0.59
CA PRO A 275 -0.28 1.57 0.76
C PRO A 275 0.77 1.31 1.85
N ASP A 276 1.76 0.47 1.57
CA ASP A 276 2.85 0.07 2.47
C ASP A 276 4.23 0.24 1.84
N SER A 277 4.36 1.21 0.93
CA SER A 277 5.60 1.48 0.22
C SER A 277 6.65 2.11 1.13
N PHE A 278 7.92 2.00 0.74
CA PHE A 278 9.02 2.71 1.39
C PHE A 278 8.83 4.24 1.36
N VAL A 279 8.16 4.77 0.34
CA VAL A 279 7.77 6.18 0.28
C VAL A 279 6.74 6.48 1.36
N TYR A 280 5.69 5.66 1.48
CA TYR A 280 4.67 5.83 2.52
C TYR A 280 5.28 5.81 3.93
N TRP A 281 6.24 4.92 4.18
CA TRP A 281 6.92 4.77 5.48
C TRP A 281 8.09 5.74 5.72
N GLY A 282 8.31 6.70 4.81
CA GLY A 282 9.27 7.78 4.98
C GLY A 282 10.74 7.41 4.76
N PHE A 283 11.05 6.23 4.19
CA PHE A 283 12.44 5.82 3.92
C PHE A 283 13.13 6.70 2.86
N PHE A 284 12.34 7.40 2.05
CA PHE A 284 12.84 8.27 0.98
C PHE A 284 12.59 9.76 1.26
N ASN A 285 12.34 10.17 2.51
CA ASN A 285 12.04 11.58 2.83
C ASN A 285 13.09 12.57 2.28
N SER A 286 14.36 12.18 2.27
CA SER A 286 15.47 13.03 1.83
C SER A 286 15.38 13.46 0.36
N ILE A 287 14.62 12.77 -0.49
CA ILE A 287 14.49 13.17 -1.90
C ILE A 287 13.62 14.43 -2.06
N PHE A 288 12.76 14.74 -1.09
CA PHE A 288 11.87 15.92 -1.13
C PHE A 288 12.53 17.19 -0.60
N GLU A 289 13.75 17.08 -0.08
CA GLU A 289 14.48 18.20 0.48
C GLU A 289 15.27 18.93 -0.60
N GLN A 290 15.09 20.24 -0.66
CA GLN A 290 15.99 21.14 -1.37
C GLN A 290 17.39 21.04 -0.75
N LYS A 291 18.41 20.89 -1.59
CA LYS A 291 19.81 20.68 -1.20
C LYS A 291 20.63 21.97 -1.18
N GLU A 292 20.35 22.87 -2.12
CA GLU A 292 21.03 24.17 -2.24
C GLU A 292 20.01 25.30 -2.33
N TYR A 293 20.38 26.52 -1.97
CA TYR A 293 19.52 27.71 -2.08
C TYR A 293 20.24 28.85 -2.79
N GLY A 294 19.46 29.79 -3.33
CA GLY A 294 19.99 30.99 -3.98
C GLY A 294 19.85 32.23 -3.10
N GLU A 295 20.93 32.99 -2.95
CA GLU A 295 20.89 34.31 -2.31
C GLU A 295 20.09 35.30 -3.15
N SER A 296 19.27 36.14 -2.49
CA SER A 296 18.28 37.00 -3.17
C SER A 296 18.90 37.89 -4.25
N TYR A 297 20.07 38.49 -3.99
CA TYR A 297 20.75 39.37 -4.94
C TYR A 297 21.23 38.64 -6.21
N GLN A 298 21.60 37.36 -6.09
CA GLN A 298 21.96 36.53 -7.24
C GLN A 298 20.73 36.10 -8.04
N ILE A 299 19.64 35.75 -7.33
CA ILE A 299 18.39 35.35 -7.98
C ILE A 299 17.72 36.52 -8.70
N GLU A 300 17.82 37.75 -8.18
CA GLU A 300 17.35 38.96 -8.87
C GLU A 300 18.05 39.15 -10.23
N LYS A 301 19.37 38.96 -10.27
CA LYS A 301 20.14 39.02 -11.52
C LYS A 301 19.70 37.93 -12.48
N LEU A 302 19.64 36.68 -12.00
CA LEU A 302 19.23 35.52 -12.78
C LEU A 302 17.81 35.67 -13.32
N ALA A 303 16.86 36.14 -12.51
CA ALA A 303 15.47 36.34 -12.90
C ALA A 303 15.35 37.31 -14.09
N LYS A 304 16.12 38.41 -14.09
CA LYS A 304 16.15 39.35 -15.21
C LYS A 304 16.65 38.70 -16.49
N GLU A 305 17.71 37.90 -16.40
CA GLU A 305 18.27 37.16 -17.53
C GLU A 305 17.27 36.11 -18.06
N MET A 306 16.62 35.35 -17.17
CA MET A 306 15.61 34.37 -17.52
C MET A 306 14.38 35.00 -18.21
N LEU A 307 13.88 36.13 -17.70
CA LEU A 307 12.75 36.85 -18.30
C LEU A 307 13.09 37.45 -19.67
N ALA A 308 14.33 37.87 -19.88
CA ALA A 308 14.80 38.40 -21.16
C ALA A 308 14.96 37.28 -22.20
N ALA A 309 15.37 36.08 -21.76
CA ALA A 309 15.60 34.93 -22.64
C ALA A 309 14.33 34.13 -22.96
N ASP A 310 13.32 34.13 -22.07
CA ASP A 310 12.11 33.30 -22.21
C ASP A 310 10.82 34.14 -22.04
N LEU A 311 10.18 34.47 -23.18
CA LEU A 311 8.92 35.21 -23.22
C LEU A 311 7.74 34.43 -22.61
N LYS A 312 7.78 33.09 -22.66
CA LYS A 312 6.74 32.25 -22.06
C LYS A 312 6.85 32.32 -20.53
N LEU A 313 8.05 32.18 -19.99
CA LEU A 313 8.30 32.35 -18.56
C LEU A 313 7.88 33.74 -18.07
N LYS A 314 8.14 34.78 -18.87
CA LYS A 314 7.67 36.13 -18.56
C LYS A 314 6.15 36.22 -18.45
N ALA A 315 5.43 35.67 -19.43
CA ALA A 315 3.96 35.63 -19.38
C ALA A 315 3.44 34.82 -18.19
N GLU A 316 4.07 33.69 -17.85
CA GLU A 316 3.72 32.88 -16.67
C GLU A 316 3.92 33.67 -15.36
N PHE A 317 5.03 34.38 -15.23
CA PHE A 317 5.31 35.22 -14.06
C PHE A 317 4.29 36.36 -13.92
N GLU A 318 4.01 37.07 -15.01
CA GLU A 318 3.00 38.13 -15.05
C GLU A 318 1.59 37.61 -14.71
N ALA A 319 1.23 36.42 -15.18
CA ALA A 319 -0.01 35.76 -14.79
C ALA A 319 -0.02 35.42 -13.29
N ARG A 320 1.09 34.94 -12.75
CA ARG A 320 1.20 34.61 -11.31
C ARG A 320 1.12 35.85 -10.42
N LEU A 321 1.55 37.02 -10.88
CA LEU A 321 1.40 38.30 -10.17
C LEU A 321 -0.06 38.73 -9.96
N LYS A 322 -1.04 38.11 -10.64
CA LYS A 322 -2.47 38.35 -10.38
C LYS A 322 -2.94 37.74 -9.06
N ASP A 323 -2.19 36.80 -8.49
CA ASP A 323 -2.42 36.28 -7.15
C ASP A 323 -1.81 37.23 -6.11
N GLU A 324 -2.65 37.80 -5.25
CA GLU A 324 -2.26 38.81 -4.29
C GLU A 324 -1.23 38.30 -3.27
N SER A 325 -1.35 37.03 -2.84
CA SER A 325 -0.42 36.42 -1.88
C SER A 325 0.98 36.26 -2.48
N PHE A 326 1.06 35.90 -3.76
CA PHE A 326 2.31 35.79 -4.49
C PHE A 326 2.91 37.18 -4.77
N ALA A 327 2.11 38.12 -5.27
CA ALA A 327 2.57 39.47 -5.62
C ALA A 327 3.19 40.21 -4.43
N LYS A 328 2.63 40.02 -3.23
CA LYS A 328 3.10 40.63 -1.97
C LYS A 328 4.27 39.89 -1.32
N SER A 329 4.72 38.77 -1.85
CA SER A 329 5.80 37.97 -1.26
C SER A 329 7.07 38.03 -2.12
N PRO A 330 8.06 38.89 -1.77
CA PRO A 330 9.34 38.95 -2.47
C PRO A 330 10.03 37.58 -2.53
N ARG A 331 9.97 36.82 -1.44
CA ARG A 331 10.51 35.47 -1.37
C ARG A 331 9.84 34.55 -2.39
N ALA A 332 8.51 34.49 -2.45
CA ALA A 332 7.80 33.61 -3.38
C ALA A 332 8.12 33.97 -4.85
N ARG A 333 8.27 35.25 -5.15
CA ARG A 333 8.65 35.73 -6.49
C ARG A 333 10.05 35.29 -6.88
N LEU A 334 11.02 35.36 -5.98
CA LEU A 334 12.38 34.88 -6.24
C LEU A 334 12.43 33.35 -6.33
N THR A 335 11.73 32.64 -5.44
CA THR A 335 11.61 31.17 -5.49
C THR A 335 11.04 30.70 -6.83
N PHE A 336 10.06 31.41 -7.40
CA PHE A 336 9.53 31.09 -8.73
C PHE A 336 10.62 30.97 -9.81
N PHE A 337 11.62 31.86 -9.80
CA PHE A 337 12.75 31.81 -10.73
C PHE A 337 13.77 30.76 -10.32
N TYR A 338 14.08 30.67 -9.02
CA TYR A 338 15.04 29.68 -8.53
C TYR A 338 14.62 28.25 -8.88
N ASP A 339 13.35 27.90 -8.66
CA ASP A 339 12.77 26.57 -8.94
C ASP A 339 12.84 26.19 -10.43
N ARG A 340 13.02 27.17 -11.32
CA ARG A 340 13.15 26.99 -12.78
C ARG A 340 14.58 27.16 -13.27
N SER A 341 15.52 27.43 -12.37
CA SER A 341 16.93 27.58 -12.70
C SER A 341 17.62 26.22 -12.83
N PRO A 342 18.72 26.12 -13.61
CA PRO A 342 19.54 24.91 -13.64
C PRO A 342 20.03 24.49 -12.23
N TYR A 343 20.26 25.45 -11.34
CA TYR A 343 20.74 25.17 -9.97
C TYR A 343 19.72 24.40 -9.13
N TYR A 344 18.43 24.65 -9.30
CA TYR A 344 17.39 23.86 -8.64
C TYR A 344 17.08 22.58 -9.40
N LEU A 345 16.95 22.66 -10.73
CA LEU A 345 16.60 21.51 -11.55
C LEU A 345 17.64 20.36 -11.43
N ASN A 346 18.93 20.70 -11.30
CA ASN A 346 20.01 19.74 -11.09
C ASN A 346 20.01 19.08 -9.69
N GLN A 347 19.22 19.59 -8.74
CA GLN A 347 19.08 18.95 -7.42
C GLN A 347 18.14 17.74 -7.45
N GLU A 348 17.39 17.57 -8.54
CA GLU A 348 16.53 16.40 -8.75
C GLU A 348 15.53 16.16 -7.61
N VAL A 349 15.07 17.23 -6.94
CA VAL A 349 14.13 17.14 -5.80
C VAL A 349 12.87 16.38 -6.21
N GLY A 350 12.54 15.31 -5.49
CA GLY A 350 11.40 14.44 -5.76
C GLY A 350 11.64 13.39 -6.84
N ILE A 351 12.84 13.27 -7.41
CA ILE A 351 13.17 12.15 -8.30
C ILE A 351 13.30 10.88 -7.46
N TYR A 352 12.53 9.86 -7.84
CA TYR A 352 12.52 8.59 -7.14
C TYR A 352 13.82 7.82 -7.43
N PRO A 353 14.51 7.30 -6.41
CA PRO A 353 15.84 6.72 -6.60
C PRO A 353 15.81 5.31 -7.20
N VAL A 354 14.71 4.59 -7.04
CA VAL A 354 14.57 3.23 -7.57
C VAL A 354 14.25 3.29 -9.06
N GLY A 355 15.00 2.52 -9.85
CA GLY A 355 14.73 2.31 -11.28
C GLY A 355 13.87 1.07 -11.51
N ARG A 356 12.99 1.14 -12.50
CA ARG A 356 12.17 0.03 -13.02
C ARG A 356 12.71 -0.33 -14.41
N ILE A 357 13.22 -1.54 -14.57
CA ILE A 357 13.78 -2.03 -15.84
C ILE A 357 12.76 -2.95 -16.49
N LEU A 358 12.35 -2.59 -17.70
CA LEU A 358 11.28 -3.29 -18.44
C LEU A 358 11.82 -4.24 -19.51
N THR A 359 13.13 -4.25 -19.72
CA THR A 359 13.82 -5.09 -20.70
C THR A 359 14.67 -6.15 -20.00
N ILE A 360 14.92 -7.26 -20.69
CA ILE A 360 15.83 -8.29 -20.18
C ILE A 360 17.25 -7.71 -20.24
N LEU A 361 17.89 -7.64 -19.08
CA LEU A 361 19.31 -7.30 -19.00
C LEU A 361 20.13 -8.49 -19.50
N ARG A 362 20.93 -8.25 -20.54
CA ARG A 362 21.98 -9.19 -20.97
C ARG A 362 23.26 -8.95 -20.19
#